data_AF-A0A522BUI5-F1
#
_entry.id   AF-A0A522BUI5-F1
#
_cell.length_a   1.000
_cell.length_b   1.000
_cell.length_c   1.000
_cell.angle_alpha   90.00
_cell.angle_beta   90.00
_cell.angle_gamma   90.00
#
_symmetry.space_group_name_H-M   'P 1'
#
loop_
_entity.id
_entity.type
_entity.pdbx_description
1 polymer ?
#
loop_
_entity_poly.entity_id
_entity_poly.type
_entity_poly.pdbx_seq_one_letter_code
_entity_poly.pdbx_strand_id
1 'polypeptide(L)'
;MFAVQQGCDNPSPSIVLNVRTQPSLNVERPGTQTYRFFGSAIPARPNGLIVSLYRVTDSGRQILTSQVRANANRGQAGFDANRPAGSYSITRTFTGTGRFGFVVRTGQDLQNAPGSSKVRSLLVF
;
A
#
# COMPACT_ATOMS: atom_id res chain seq x y z
N MET A 1 39.29 -23.18 5.37
CA MET A 1 40.55 -22.57 4.87
C MET A 1 41.28 -22.04 6.09
N PHE A 2 42.41 -22.64 6.45
CA PHE A 2 43.12 -22.37 7.70
C PHE A 2 44.12 -21.23 7.51
N ALA A 3 44.24 -20.34 8.51
CA ALA A 3 45.34 -19.40 8.61
C ALA A 3 46.51 -20.07 9.35
N VAL A 4 47.73 -19.90 8.85
CA VAL A 4 48.98 -20.36 9.47
C VAL A 4 49.69 -19.15 10.07
N GLN A 5 50.10 -19.24 11.33
CA GLN A 5 50.91 -18.20 11.99
C GLN A 5 52.40 -18.55 11.86
N GLN A 6 53.19 -17.64 11.26
CA GLN A 6 54.66 -17.67 11.33
C GLN A 6 55.13 -17.10 12.68
N GLY A 7 56.10 -17.76 13.32
CA GLY A 7 56.58 -17.44 14.66
C GLY A 7 57.51 -16.24 14.74
N CYS A 8 57.53 -15.57 15.90
CA CYS A 8 58.61 -14.70 16.34
C CYS A 8 59.33 -15.35 17.55
N ASP A 9 60.66 -15.25 17.57
CA ASP A 9 61.57 -15.88 18.54
C ASP A 9 61.55 -15.20 19.92
N ASN A 10 60.48 -15.40 20.69
CA ASN A 10 60.50 -15.16 22.12
C ASN A 10 59.46 -16.05 22.81
N PRO A 11 59.85 -17.01 23.69
CA PRO A 11 58.90 -17.90 24.35
C PRO A 11 58.26 -17.18 25.55
N SER A 12 57.59 -16.06 25.30
CA SER A 12 56.43 -15.73 26.13
C SER A 12 55.34 -16.72 25.76
N PRO A 13 54.69 -17.38 26.73
CA PRO A 13 53.58 -18.28 26.41
C PRO A 13 52.53 -17.46 25.67
N SER A 14 52.40 -17.70 24.36
CA SER A 14 51.34 -17.10 23.56
C SER A 14 50.04 -17.71 24.03
N ILE A 15 49.33 -16.98 24.90
CA ILE A 15 47.99 -17.37 25.34
C ILE A 15 47.06 -17.05 24.18
N VAL A 16 46.67 -18.09 23.44
CA VAL A 16 45.59 -17.98 22.45
C VAL A 16 44.30 -17.73 23.21
N LEU A 17 43.83 -16.49 23.21
CA LEU A 17 42.56 -16.12 23.81
C LEU A 17 41.44 -16.61 22.89
N ASN A 18 40.85 -17.77 23.20
CA ASN A 18 39.67 -18.29 22.50
C ASN A 18 38.44 -17.46 22.86
N VAL A 19 38.30 -16.29 22.23
CA VAL A 19 37.11 -15.44 22.36
C VAL A 19 36.03 -15.97 21.41
N ARG A 20 34.93 -16.47 21.98
CA ARG A 20 33.76 -16.87 21.20
C ARG A 20 32.92 -15.63 20.89
N THR A 21 32.85 -15.24 19.63
CA THR A 21 31.95 -14.17 19.18
C THR A 21 30.50 -14.66 19.19
N GLN A 22 29.60 -13.88 19.79
CA GLN A 22 28.15 -14.07 19.71
C GLN A 22 27.57 -12.93 18.85
N PRO A 23 27.33 -13.16 17.55
CA PRO A 23 26.65 -12.17 16.73
C PRO A 23 25.16 -12.12 17.09
N SER A 24 24.58 -10.91 17.10
CA SER A 24 23.13 -10.71 17.06
C SER A 24 22.77 -10.05 15.73
N LEU A 25 21.63 -10.43 15.17
CA LEU A 25 21.11 -9.88 13.92
C LEU A 25 19.66 -9.46 14.16
N ASN A 26 19.40 -8.17 14.03
CA ASN A 26 18.05 -7.63 14.02
C ASN A 26 17.68 -7.27 12.58
N VAL A 27 16.53 -7.74 12.13
CA VAL A 27 16.01 -7.46 10.79
C VAL A 27 14.68 -6.73 10.95
N GLU A 28 14.56 -5.56 10.33
CA GLU A 28 13.32 -4.82 10.20
C GLU A 28 12.92 -4.78 8.73
N ARG A 29 11.65 -5.09 8.42
CA ARG A 29 11.09 -4.87 7.08
C ARG A 29 10.16 -3.67 7.15
N PRO A 30 10.46 -2.54 6.49
CA PRO A 30 9.68 -1.32 6.62
C PRO A 30 8.26 -1.41 6.01
N GLY A 31 7.94 -2.51 5.31
CA GLY A 31 6.57 -2.96 4.98
C GLY A 31 5.61 -1.88 4.51
N THR A 32 6.09 -0.94 3.69
CA THR A 32 5.35 0.23 3.25
C THR A 32 5.29 0.21 1.73
N GLN A 33 4.12 -0.08 1.17
CA GLN A 33 3.95 -0.15 -0.28
C GLN A 33 2.80 0.75 -0.75
N THR A 34 3.07 1.46 -1.84
CA THR A 34 2.10 2.37 -2.47
C THR A 34 1.36 1.66 -3.60
N TYR A 35 0.04 1.80 -3.59
CA TYR A 35 -0.87 1.21 -4.58
C TYR A 35 -1.75 2.28 -5.19
N ARG A 36 -2.09 2.08 -6.46
CA ARG A 36 -3.00 2.95 -7.21
C ARG A 36 -4.29 2.19 -7.54
N PHE A 37 -5.41 2.69 -7.05
CA PHE A 37 -6.76 2.21 -7.35
C PHE A 37 -7.40 3.18 -8.32
N PHE A 38 -7.82 2.71 -9.50
CA PHE A 38 -8.38 3.56 -10.54
C PHE A 38 -9.53 2.85 -11.26
N GLY A 39 -10.36 3.65 -11.93
CA GLY A 39 -11.52 3.15 -12.66
C GLY A 39 -12.43 4.29 -13.10
N SER A 40 -13.68 3.95 -13.38
CA SER A 40 -14.71 4.91 -13.81
C SER A 40 -15.97 4.74 -12.97
N ALA A 41 -16.56 5.87 -12.56
CA ALA A 41 -17.88 5.97 -11.95
C ALA A 41 -18.83 6.55 -12.99
N ILE A 42 -19.70 5.70 -13.53
CA ILE A 42 -20.61 6.04 -14.63
C ILE A 42 -22.06 5.92 -14.12
N PRO A 43 -22.96 6.85 -14.47
CA PRO A 43 -22.70 8.04 -15.29
C PRO A 43 -21.89 9.11 -14.54
N ALA A 44 -21.06 9.85 -15.27
CA ALA A 44 -20.38 11.02 -14.72
C ALA A 44 -21.39 12.13 -14.41
N ARG A 45 -21.13 12.92 -13.38
CA ARG A 45 -22.08 13.91 -12.82
C ARG A 45 -21.47 15.30 -12.71
N PRO A 46 -22.32 16.35 -12.61
CA PRO A 46 -21.86 17.68 -12.21
C PRO A 46 -21.07 17.59 -10.90
N ASN A 47 -19.95 18.31 -10.79
CA ASN A 47 -19.03 18.28 -9.64
C ASN A 47 -18.36 16.93 -9.36
N GLY A 48 -18.56 15.92 -10.21
CA GLY A 48 -18.01 14.59 -10.03
C GLY A 48 -18.65 13.79 -8.89
N LEU A 49 -18.77 12.48 -9.08
CA LEU A 49 -19.23 11.59 -8.01
C LEU A 49 -18.13 11.40 -6.96
N ILE A 50 -18.51 11.41 -5.68
CA ILE A 50 -17.60 10.99 -4.62
C ILE A 50 -17.38 9.48 -4.77
N VAL A 51 -16.11 9.08 -4.81
CA VAL A 51 -15.66 7.68 -4.87
C VAL A 51 -14.86 7.39 -3.62
N SER A 52 -15.31 6.40 -2.86
CA SER A 52 -14.79 6.03 -1.54
C SER A 52 -14.15 4.65 -1.61
N LEU A 53 -12.87 4.54 -1.24
CA LEU A 53 -12.13 3.29 -1.17
C LEU A 53 -12.19 2.72 0.24
N TYR A 54 -12.65 1.47 0.34
CA TYR A 54 -12.72 0.72 1.59
C TYR A 54 -11.77 -0.48 1.57
N ARG A 55 -11.15 -0.74 2.72
CA ARG A 55 -10.51 -2.03 3.03
C ARG A 55 -11.55 -2.93 3.71
N VAL A 56 -11.63 -4.18 3.27
CA VAL A 56 -12.49 -5.22 3.85
C VAL A 56 -11.64 -6.04 4.82
N THR A 57 -12.10 -6.16 6.06
CA THR A 57 -11.48 -7.02 7.08
C THR A 57 -11.90 -8.48 6.91
N ASP A 58 -11.24 -9.39 7.61
CA ASP A 58 -11.57 -10.83 7.56
C ASP A 58 -13.00 -11.12 8.04
N SER A 59 -13.53 -10.30 8.94
CA SER A 59 -14.92 -10.34 9.39
C SER A 59 -15.93 -9.71 8.42
N GLY A 60 -15.49 -9.25 7.24
CA GLY A 60 -16.33 -8.58 6.24
C GLY A 60 -16.64 -7.11 6.53
N ARG A 61 -16.15 -6.55 7.65
CA ARG A 61 -16.30 -5.12 7.97
C ARG A 61 -15.54 -4.27 6.96
N GLN A 62 -16.14 -3.16 6.55
CA GLN A 62 -15.54 -2.23 5.61
C GLN A 62 -15.03 -0.99 6.35
N ILE A 63 -13.75 -0.68 6.17
CA ILE A 63 -13.07 0.46 6.77
C ILE A 63 -12.75 1.45 5.66
N LEU A 64 -13.26 2.68 5.77
CA LEU A 64 -12.95 3.74 4.82
C LEU A 64 -11.47 4.10 4.89
N THR A 65 -10.79 4.12 3.75
CA THR A 65 -9.34 4.41 3.67
C THR A 65 -9.03 5.70 2.91
N SER A 66 -9.87 6.08 1.96
CA SER A 66 -9.68 7.29 1.15
C SER A 66 -10.95 7.64 0.39
N GLN A 67 -11.09 8.91 0.03
CA GLN A 67 -12.14 9.40 -0.85
C GLN A 67 -11.55 10.38 -1.85
N VAL A 68 -12.07 10.35 -3.08
CA VAL A 68 -11.77 11.32 -4.14
C VAL A 68 -13.05 11.64 -4.90
N ARG A 69 -12.98 12.66 -5.77
CA ARG A 69 -14.03 12.90 -6.76
C ARG A 69 -13.62 12.32 -8.10
N ALA A 70 -14.54 11.59 -8.72
CA ALA A 70 -14.45 11.23 -10.13
C ALA A 70 -14.50 12.49 -11.00
N ASN A 71 -13.92 12.44 -12.19
CA ASN A 71 -13.97 13.54 -13.13
C ASN A 71 -15.42 13.86 -13.52
N ALA A 72 -15.78 15.14 -13.59
CA ALA A 72 -17.12 15.56 -14.02
C ALA A 72 -17.33 15.36 -15.54
N ASN A 73 -18.52 15.69 -16.06
CA ASN A 73 -18.70 15.79 -17.52
C ASN A 73 -18.04 17.06 -18.06
N ARG A 74 -17.68 17.03 -19.34
CA ARG A 74 -17.20 18.21 -20.07
C ARG A 74 -18.18 19.37 -19.90
N GLY A 75 -17.64 20.55 -19.57
CA GLY A 75 -18.43 21.77 -19.36
C GLY A 75 -19.06 21.91 -17.97
N GLN A 76 -18.86 20.94 -17.07
CA GLN A 76 -19.31 21.03 -15.68
C GLN A 76 -18.16 21.43 -14.76
N ALA A 77 -18.49 22.05 -13.62
CA ALA A 77 -17.51 22.33 -12.58
C ALA A 77 -16.87 21.03 -12.08
N GLY A 78 -15.55 21.05 -11.88
CA GLY A 78 -14.75 19.87 -11.53
C GLY A 78 -14.35 18.98 -12.72
N PHE A 79 -14.58 19.41 -13.96
CA PHE A 79 -14.06 18.74 -15.15
C PHE A 79 -12.57 19.03 -15.35
N ASP A 80 -11.81 17.96 -15.51
CA ASP A 80 -10.41 17.95 -15.92
C ASP A 80 -10.32 17.42 -17.35
N ALA A 81 -9.87 18.27 -18.28
CA ALA A 81 -9.77 17.95 -19.70
C ALA A 81 -8.74 16.84 -20.02
N ASN A 82 -7.80 16.57 -19.11
CA ASN A 82 -6.76 15.56 -19.29
C ASN A 82 -7.22 14.16 -18.85
N ARG A 83 -8.44 14.03 -18.35
CA ARG A 83 -8.98 12.76 -17.85
C ARG A 83 -10.35 12.46 -18.50
N PRO A 84 -10.68 11.18 -18.74
CA PRO A 84 -12.04 10.83 -19.17
C PRO A 84 -13.09 11.24 -18.13
N ALA A 85 -14.29 11.62 -18.57
CA ALA A 85 -15.41 11.86 -17.66
C ALA A 85 -15.71 10.61 -16.82
N GLY A 86 -15.99 10.80 -15.53
CA GLY A 86 -16.25 9.72 -14.57
C GLY A 86 -15.01 8.99 -14.08
N SER A 87 -13.82 9.25 -14.63
CA SER A 87 -12.60 8.57 -14.19
C SER A 87 -12.15 9.01 -12.80
N TYR A 88 -11.61 8.09 -12.01
CA TYR A 88 -11.02 8.37 -10.70
C TYR A 88 -9.69 7.64 -10.52
N SER A 89 -8.84 8.17 -9.63
CA SER A 89 -7.58 7.55 -9.23
C SER A 89 -7.31 7.87 -7.77
N ILE A 90 -6.95 6.86 -6.99
CA ILE A 90 -6.67 6.93 -5.56
C ILE A 90 -5.31 6.27 -5.33
N THR A 91 -4.34 7.03 -4.85
CA THR A 91 -3.02 6.50 -4.46
C THR A 91 -2.98 6.34 -2.95
N ARG A 92 -2.72 5.14 -2.46
CA ARG A 92 -2.64 4.84 -1.02
C ARG A 92 -1.44 4.01 -0.68
N THR A 93 -0.79 4.42 0.40
CA THR A 93 0.29 3.69 1.03
C THR A 93 -0.28 2.90 2.21
N PHE A 94 0.03 1.62 2.27
CA PHE A 94 -0.34 0.76 3.38
C PHE A 94 0.92 0.32 4.11
N THR A 95 0.82 0.24 5.44
CA THR A 95 1.82 -0.36 6.31
C THR A 95 1.39 -1.77 6.69
N GLY A 96 2.35 -2.69 6.74
CA GLY A 96 2.14 -4.09 7.13
C GLY A 96 1.94 -5.05 5.95
N THR A 97 1.95 -6.34 6.26
CA THR A 97 1.84 -7.42 5.27
C THR A 97 0.53 -8.17 5.43
N GLY A 98 -0.06 -8.61 4.32
CA GLY A 98 -1.26 -9.44 4.35
C GLY A 98 -2.11 -9.32 3.11
N ARG A 99 -3.00 -10.30 2.92
CA ARG A 99 -3.97 -10.27 1.83
C ARG A 99 -5.20 -9.50 2.29
N PHE A 100 -5.51 -8.40 1.63
CA PHE A 100 -6.65 -7.55 1.98
C PHE A 100 -7.66 -7.46 0.84
N GLY A 101 -8.93 -7.38 1.19
CA GLY A 101 -9.99 -7.05 0.24
C GLY A 101 -10.14 -5.53 0.10
N PHE A 102 -10.40 -5.06 -1.11
CA PHE A 102 -10.69 -3.67 -1.39
C PHE A 102 -11.97 -3.53 -2.21
N VAL A 103 -12.77 -2.53 -1.89
CA VAL A 103 -13.99 -2.19 -2.62
C VAL A 103 -14.11 -0.68 -2.75
N VAL A 104 -14.63 -0.23 -3.89
CA VAL A 104 -14.90 1.19 -4.13
C VAL A 104 -16.40 1.39 -4.20
N ARG A 105 -16.89 2.46 -3.57
CA ARG A 105 -18.32 2.83 -3.56
C ARG A 105 -18.51 4.27 -3.99
N THR A 106 -19.57 4.54 -4.71
CA THR A 106 -20.00 5.90 -5.02
C THR A 106 -20.87 6.46 -3.90
N GLY A 107 -20.79 7.77 -3.67
CA GLY A 107 -21.69 8.46 -2.75
C GLY A 107 -23.14 8.36 -3.23
N GLN A 108 -24.08 8.27 -2.28
CA GLN A 108 -25.51 8.27 -2.56
C GLN A 108 -26.06 9.69 -2.35
N ASP A 109 -26.92 10.13 -3.26
CA ASP A 109 -27.70 11.36 -3.12
C ASP A 109 -29.10 11.17 -3.73
N LEU A 110 -29.94 12.22 -3.69
CA LEU A 110 -31.32 12.19 -4.21
C LEU A 110 -31.41 11.85 -5.71
N GLN A 111 -30.31 11.95 -6.46
CA GLN A 111 -30.25 11.71 -7.91
C GLN A 111 -29.29 10.57 -8.28
N ASN A 112 -28.66 9.91 -7.28
CA ASN A 112 -27.66 8.89 -7.48
C ASN A 112 -27.89 7.69 -6.57
N ALA A 113 -28.20 6.55 -7.20
CA ALA A 113 -28.25 5.28 -6.50
C ALA A 113 -26.83 4.86 -6.03
N PRO A 114 -26.71 4.18 -4.89
CA PRO A 114 -25.42 3.69 -4.43
C PRO A 114 -24.86 2.65 -5.40
N GLY A 115 -23.60 2.83 -5.79
CA GLY A 115 -22.85 1.88 -6.61
C GLY A 115 -21.69 1.27 -5.85
N SER A 116 -21.34 0.01 -6.15
CA SER A 116 -20.20 -0.68 -5.56
C SER A 116 -19.46 -1.50 -6.62
N SER A 117 -18.12 -1.51 -6.54
CA SER A 117 -17.32 -2.48 -7.28
C SER A 117 -17.48 -3.89 -6.70
N LYS A 118 -16.99 -4.89 -7.44
CA LYS A 118 -16.62 -6.19 -6.84
C LYS A 118 -15.45 -6.00 -5.87
N VAL A 119 -15.33 -6.89 -4.90
CA VAL A 119 -14.17 -6.92 -4.00
C VAL A 119 -12.94 -7.37 -4.80
N ARG A 120 -11.87 -6.59 -4.73
CA ARG A 120 -10.56 -6.95 -5.28
C ARG A 120 -9.65 -7.40 -4.15
N SER A 121 -9.20 -8.64 -4.19
CA SER A 121 -8.22 -9.15 -3.23
C SER A 121 -6.80 -8.81 -3.71
N LEU A 122 -6.00 -8.21 -2.84
CA LEU A 122 -4.64 -7.75 -3.11
C LEU A 122 -3.71 -8.17 -1.98
N LEU A 123 -2.53 -8.68 -2.34
CA LEU A 123 -1.46 -8.93 -1.39
C LEU A 123 -0.70 -7.61 -1.15
N VAL A 124 -0.75 -7.15 0.10
CA VAL A 124 -0.03 -5.97 0.58
C VAL A 124 1.26 -6.42 1.28
N PHE A 125 2.34 -5.70 1.01
CA PHE A 125 3.70 -6.03 1.46
C PHE A 125 4.33 -4.93 2.30
#